data_AF-A0A8S3CJ37-F1
#
_entry.id   AF-A0A8S3CJ37-F1
#
_cell.length_a   1.000
_cell.length_b   1.000
_cell.length_c   1.000
_cell.angle_alpha   90.00
_cell.angle_beta   90.00
_cell.angle_gamma   90.00
#
_symmetry.space_group_name_H-M   'P 1'
#
loop_
_entity.id
_entity.type
_entity.pdbx_description
1 polymer ?
#
loop_
_entity_poly.entity_id
_entity_poly.type
_entity_poly.pdbx_seq_one_letter_code
_entity_poly.pdbx_strand_id
1 'polypeptide(L)' 'EQHARFYAAQIVLTFEYLHYLDILYRDLKPENLLIDAEGYLKVTDFGFAKKIKGM' A
#
# COMPACT_ATOMS: atom_id res chain seq x y z
N GLU A 1 14.74 6.04 12.65
CA GLU A 1 13.92 4.83 12.96
C GLU A 1 12.41 5.09 13.09
N GLN A 2 11.96 6.17 13.75
CA GLN A 2 10.52 6.42 13.98
C GLN A 2 9.71 6.56 12.67
N HIS A 3 10.22 7.30 11.68
CA HIS A 3 9.57 7.42 10.37
C HIS A 3 9.49 6.07 9.63
N ALA A 4 10.54 5.26 9.70
CA ALA A 4 10.54 3.94 9.09
C ALA A 4 9.44 3.04 9.70
N ARG A 5 9.30 3.04 11.03
CA ARG A 5 8.21 2.31 11.70
C ARG A 5 6.82 2.85 11.32
N PHE A 6 6.67 4.17 11.27
CA PHE A 6 5.41 4.81 10.91
C PHE A 6 4.95 4.45 9.49
N TYR A 7 5.85 4.56 8.49
CA TYR A 7 5.49 4.22 7.11
C TYR A 7 5.37 2.72 6.89
N ALA A 8 6.18 1.88 7.56
CA ALA A 8 5.99 0.44 7.51
C ALA A 8 4.61 0.01 8.03
N ALA A 9 4.14 0.60 9.13
CA ALA A 9 2.79 0.35 9.65
C ALA A 9 1.71 0.76 8.63
N GLN A 10 1.86 1.91 7.97
CA GLN A 10 0.90 2.33 6.94
C GLN A 10 0.89 1.43 5.70
N ILE A 11 2.06 0.92 5.28
CA ILE A 11 2.14 -0.07 4.19
C ILE A 11 1.36 -1.33 4.58
N VAL A 12 1.59 -1.85 5.79
CA VAL A 12 0.88 -3.05 6.29
C VAL A 12 -0.63 -2.81 6.31
N LEU A 13 -1.11 -1.71 6.89
CA LEU A 13 -2.53 -1.36 6.94
C LEU A 13 -3.15 -1.22 5.54
N THR A 14 -2.41 -0.63 4.60
CA THR A 14 -2.89 -0.49 3.22
C THR A 14 -3.03 -1.85 2.55
N PHE A 15 -2.04 -2.73 2.70
CA PHE A 15 -2.07 -4.06 2.09
C PHE A 15 -3.12 -4.97 2.73
N GLU A 16 -3.31 -4.89 4.04
CA GLU A 16 -4.41 -5.56 4.74
C GLU A 16 -5.77 -5.14 4.15
N TYR A 17 -5.99 -3.84 3.96
CA TYR A 17 -7.21 -3.34 3.35
C TYR A 17 -7.39 -3.80 1.90
N LEU A 18 -6.31 -3.80 1.10
CA LEU A 18 -6.37 -4.30 -0.28
C LEU A 18 -6.70 -5.79 -0.33
N HIS A 19 -6.09 -6.60 0.52
CA HIS A 19 -6.38 -8.04 0.59
C HIS A 19 -7.82 -8.30 1.06
N TYR A 20 -8.34 -7.53 2.02
CA TYR A 20 -9.76 -7.58 2.42
C TYR A 20 -10.71 -7.33 1.23
N LEU A 21 -10.28 -6.52 0.26
CA LEU A 21 -11.03 -6.24 -0.97
C LEU A 21 -10.76 -7.25 -2.11
N ASP A 22 -10.08 -8.37 -1.83
CA ASP A 22 -9.66 -9.36 -2.81
C ASP A 22 -8.69 -8.75 -3.87
N ILE A 23 -7.94 -7.71 -3.52
CA ILE A 23 -7.00 -7.00 -4.42
C ILE A 23 -5.56 -7.35 -4.02
N LEU A 24 -4.85 -8.03 -4.94
CA LEU A 24 -3.41 -8.23 -4.84
C LEU A 24 -2.67 -7.07 -5.52
N TYR A 25 -1.99 -6.25 -4.74
CA TYR A 25 -1.06 -5.23 -5.23
C TYR A 25 0.33 -5.85 -5.47
N ARG A 26 0.86 -5.73 -6.69
CA ARG A 26 2.03 -6.51 -7.14
C ARG A 26 3.27 -5.70 -7.50
N ASP A 27 3.23 -4.38 -7.32
CA ASP A 27 4.30 -3.47 -7.75
C ASP A 27 4.75 -2.57 -6.57
N LEU A 28 5.08 -3.21 -5.44
CA LEU A 28 5.56 -2.52 -4.25
C LEU A 28 7.00 -2.02 -4.44
N LYS A 29 7.14 -0.72 -4.60
CA LYS A 29 8.41 -0.02 -4.73
C LYS A 29 8.28 1.43 -4.23
N PRO A 30 9.37 2.08 -3.77
CA PRO A 30 9.30 3.43 -3.21
C PRO A 30 8.63 4.46 -4.11
N GLU A 31 8.77 4.32 -5.43
CA GLU A 31 8.21 5.24 -6.43
C GLU A 31 6.67 5.25 -6.43
N ASN A 32 6.03 4.17 -5.98
CA ASN A 32 4.57 4.05 -5.87
C ASN A 32 4.04 4.36 -4.47
N LEU A 33 4.90 4.81 -3.56
CA LEU A 33 4.59 5.15 -2.18
C LEU A 33 4.72 6.67 -2.00
N LEU A 34 3.63 7.39 -2.26
CA LEU A 34 3.61 8.84 -2.14
C LEU A 34 3.27 9.27 -0.71
N ILE A 35 3.70 10.47 -0.32
CA ILE A 35 3.36 11.08 0.96
C ILE A 35 2.56 12.35 0.65
N ASP A 36 1.38 12.49 1.24
CA ASP A 36 0.56 13.70 1.10
C ASP A 36 1.13 14.88 1.92
N ALA A 37 0.50 16.05 1.79
CA ALA A 37 0.95 17.26 2.47
C ALA A 37 0.85 17.14 4.00
N GLU A 38 0.00 16.23 4.48
CA GLU A 38 -0.22 15.92 5.89
C GLU A 38 0.75 14.85 6.43
N GLY A 39 1.58 14.24 5.58
CA GLY A 39 2.59 13.26 5.96
C GLY A 39 2.10 11.80 5.95
N TYR A 40 0.96 11.49 5.34
CA TYR A 40 0.39 10.15 5.25
C TYR A 40 0.70 9.48 3.91
N LEU A 41 0.87 8.17 3.97
CA LEU A 41 1.17 7.33 2.82
C LEU A 41 -0.05 7.21 1.90
N LYS A 42 0.18 7.33 0.60
CA LYS A 42 -0.74 6.98 -0.48
C LYS A 42 -0.06 5.97 -1.39
N VAL A 43 -0.71 4.83 -1.62
CA VAL A 43 -0.27 3.86 -2.62
C VAL A 43 -0.86 4.25 -3.96
N THR A 44 0.00 4.32 -4.98
CA THR A 44 -0.38 4.65 -6.36
C THR A 44 -0.06 3.52 -7.33
N ASP A 45 -0.42 3.72 -8.60
CA ASP A 45 -0.18 2.79 -9.71
C ASP A 45 -0.71 1.37 -9.47
N PHE A 46 -1.99 1.19 -9.78
CA PHE A 46 -2.66 -0.11 -9.73
C PHE A 46 -2.60 -0.86 -11.07
N GLY A 47 -1.73 -0.45 -12.01
CA GLY A 47 -1.66 -1.05 -13.35
C GLY A 47 -1.34 -2.56 -13.34
N PHE A 48 -0.61 -3.02 -12.33
CA PHE A 48 -0.31 -4.45 -12.12
C PHE A 48 -1.20 -5.13 -11.08
N ALA A 49 -2.10 -4.39 -10.42
CA ALA A 49 -2.97 -4.94 -9.40
C ALA A 49 -3.96 -5.95 -10.01
N LYS A 50 -4.34 -6.97 -9.23
CA LYS A 50 -5.25 -8.02 -9.70
C LYS A 50 -6.30 -8.31 -8.65
N LYS A 51 -7.56 -8.37 -9.09
CA LYS A 51 -8.63 -8.92 -8.25
C LYS A 51 -8.57 -10.45 -8.26
N ILE A 52 -8.43 -11.06 -7.09
CA ILE A 52 -8.33 -12.50 -6.86
C ILE A 52 -9.44 -12.87 -5.91
N LYS A 53 -10.34 -13.80 -6.28
CA LYS A 53 -11.43 -14.20 -5.39
C LYS A 53 -10.92 -15.15 -4.31
N GLY A 54 -11.31 -14.88 -3.06
CA GLY A 54 -11.14 -15.81 -1.94
C GLY A 54 -9.76 -15.76 -1.29
N MET A 55 -9.23 -14.54 -1.12
CA MET A 55 -8.02 -14.31 -0.34
C MET A 55 -8.29 -14.38 1.17
#